data_AF-A0A8X8VUB3-F1
#
_entry.id   AF-A0A8X8VUB3-F1
#
_cell.length_a   1.000
_cell.length_b   1.000
_cell.length_c   1.000
_cell.angle_alpha   90.00
_cell.angle_beta   90.00
_cell.angle_gamma   90.00
#
_symmetry.space_group_name_H-M   'P 1'
#
loop_
_entity.id
_entity.type
_entity.pdbx_description
1 polymer ?
#
loop_
_entity_poly.entity_id
_entity_poly.type
_entity_poly.pdbx_seq_one_letter_code
_entity_poly.pdbx_strand_id
1 'polypeptide(L)'
;MALSISKLSILAILFLATFGSASRQLPKPSMMERHERVGINAFVDQTNEELTAARNGLRVPEVCEATPFRYGNATALPSTMDWRKEGAGTPVKDQGQCGNSRFDTCSGR
;
A
#
# COMPACT_ATOMS: atom_id res chain seq x y z
N MET A 1 -29.66 -16.95 47.65
CA MET A 1 -28.30 -16.79 47.10
C MET A 1 -28.23 -15.41 46.47
N ALA A 2 -27.65 -14.42 47.17
CA ALA A 2 -27.53 -13.06 46.65
C ALA A 2 -26.05 -12.66 46.73
N LEU A 3 -25.42 -12.43 45.58
CA LEU A 3 -24.07 -11.86 45.56
C LEU A 3 -24.17 -10.39 45.98
N SER A 4 -23.54 -10.06 47.11
CA SER A 4 -23.34 -8.69 47.59
C SER A 4 -22.74 -7.81 46.49
N ILE A 5 -23.15 -6.54 46.45
CA ILE A 5 -22.69 -5.50 45.51
C ILE A 5 -21.14 -5.39 45.52
N SER A 6 -20.50 -5.68 46.65
CA SER A 6 -19.03 -5.75 46.76
C SER A 6 -18.41 -6.87 45.92
N LYS A 7 -19.08 -8.01 45.75
CA LYS A 7 -18.61 -9.15 44.93
C LYS A 7 -18.75 -8.86 43.43
N LEU A 8 -19.77 -8.11 43.03
CA LEU A 8 -19.96 -7.66 41.64
C LEU A 8 -18.88 -6.66 41.21
N SER A 9 -18.44 -5.77 42.11
CA SER A 9 -17.36 -4.83 41.84
C SER A 9 -16.02 -5.53 41.63
N ILE A 10 -15.72 -6.57 42.43
CA ILE A 10 -14.47 -7.34 42.30
C ILE A 10 -14.46 -8.14 40.99
N LEU A 11 -15.60 -8.72 40.60
CA LEU A 11 -15.74 -9.41 39.32
C LEU A 11 -15.59 -8.46 38.13
N ALA A 12 -16.13 -7.25 38.19
CA ALA A 12 -15.95 -6.24 37.14
C ALA A 12 -14.48 -5.81 36.99
N ILE A 13 -13.75 -5.66 38.09
CA ILE A 13 -12.32 -5.33 38.07
C ILE A 13 -11.49 -6.48 37.47
N LEU A 14 -11.83 -7.74 37.79
CA LEU A 14 -11.16 -8.92 37.22
C LEU A 14 -11.46 -9.09 35.71
N PHE A 15 -12.67 -8.73 35.26
CA PHE A 15 -13.01 -8.73 33.83
C PHE A 15 -12.26 -7.62 33.07
N LEU A 16 -12.08 -6.44 33.65
CA LEU A 16 -11.31 -5.37 33.02
C LEU A 16 -9.80 -5.67 33.00
N ALA A 17 -9.27 -6.37 34.01
CA ALA A 17 -7.87 -6.79 34.06
C ALA A 17 -7.53 -7.92 33.06
N THR A 18 -8.53 -8.64 32.54
CA THR A 18 -8.34 -9.73 31.57
C THR A 18 -8.64 -9.32 30.12
N PHE A 19 -9.42 -8.26 29.92
CA PHE A 19 -9.69 -7.68 28.58
C PHE A 19 -8.70 -6.59 28.16
N GLY A 20 -7.79 -6.18 29.06
CA GLY A 20 -6.73 -5.21 28.79
C GLY A 20 -5.58 -5.79 27.96
N SER A 21 -5.77 -5.79 26.65
CA SER A 21 -4.73 -5.76 25.62
C SER A 21 -3.78 -6.95 25.55
N ALA A 22 -4.27 -8.03 24.93
CA ALA A 22 -3.48 -8.71 23.92
C ALA A 22 -3.29 -7.77 22.70
N SER A 23 -2.56 -6.66 22.89
CA SER A 23 -2.01 -5.92 21.76
C SER A 23 -0.97 -6.83 21.14
N ARG A 24 -1.30 -7.40 19.97
CA ARG A 24 -0.38 -8.18 19.15
C ARG A 24 0.83 -7.28 18.88
N GLN A 25 1.89 -7.45 19.65
CA GLN A 25 3.17 -6.81 19.37
C GLN A 25 3.56 -7.28 17.98
N LEU A 26 3.65 -6.35 17.01
CA LEU A 26 4.23 -6.66 15.72
C LEU A 26 5.63 -7.24 15.95
N PRO A 27 6.00 -8.37 15.31
CA PRO A 27 7.35 -8.91 15.44
C PRO A 27 8.35 -7.81 15.06
N LYS A 28 9.39 -7.62 15.88
CA LYS A 28 10.47 -6.68 15.57
C LYS A 28 11.05 -7.09 14.21
N PRO A 29 11.09 -6.21 13.19
CA PRO A 29 11.69 -6.57 11.93
C PRO A 29 13.21 -6.69 12.14
N SER A 30 13.72 -7.91 12.14
CA SER A 30 15.14 -8.15 11.94
C SER A 30 15.41 -8.29 10.45
N MET A 31 16.43 -7.55 10.03
CA MET A 31 17.23 -7.72 8.82
C MET A 31 16.78 -6.93 7.59
N MET A 32 17.71 -6.05 7.17
CA MET A 32 17.69 -5.14 6.04
C MET A 32 17.00 -3.79 6.35
N GLU A 33 17.84 -2.77 6.59
CA GLU A 33 17.44 -1.37 6.80
C GLU A 33 16.82 -0.80 5.50
N ARG A 34 15.57 -1.19 5.26
CA ARG A 34 14.74 -0.68 4.19
C ARG A 34 14.18 0.66 4.67
N HIS A 35 14.60 1.76 4.06
CA HIS A 35 14.11 3.12 4.34
C HIS A 35 12.68 3.34 3.80
N GLU A 36 11.81 2.34 3.91
CA GLU A 36 10.42 2.42 3.52
C GLU A 36 9.58 2.28 4.78
N ARG A 37 8.97 3.39 5.20
CA ARG A 37 7.98 3.36 6.29
C ARG A 37 6.67 2.88 5.72
N VAL A 38 6.26 1.68 6.12
CA VAL A 38 4.89 1.20 5.92
C VAL A 38 4.02 1.77 7.04
N GLY A 39 2.82 2.23 6.70
CA GLY A 39 1.88 2.83 7.63
C GLY A 39 0.43 2.49 7.30
N ILE A 40 -0.46 2.87 8.21
CA ILE A 40 -1.91 2.71 8.03
C ILE A 40 -2.34 3.51 6.80
N ASN A 41 -2.98 2.83 5.85
CA ASN A 41 -3.53 3.40 4.62
C ASN A 41 -4.91 2.80 4.34
N ALA A 42 -5.53 3.19 3.23
CA ALA A 42 -6.88 2.76 2.84
C ALA A 42 -7.04 1.25 2.56
N PHE A 43 -5.95 0.48 2.60
CA PHE A 43 -5.90 -0.96 2.31
C PHE A 43 -5.38 -1.79 3.50
N VAL A 44 -5.30 -1.20 4.70
CA VAL A 44 -4.78 -1.88 5.90
C VAL A 44 -5.64 -3.08 6.33
N ASP A 45 -6.89 -3.11 5.91
CA ASP A 45 -7.88 -4.15 6.18
C ASP A 45 -7.90 -5.27 5.13
N GLN A 46 -7.22 -5.06 4.00
CA GLN A 46 -7.15 -6.04 2.90
C GLN A 46 -5.90 -6.90 3.00
N THR A 47 -6.07 -8.17 2.67
CA THR A 47 -4.96 -9.10 2.45
C THR A 47 -4.23 -8.76 1.15
N ASN A 48 -2.98 -9.25 1.01
CA ASN A 48 -2.21 -9.01 -0.22
C ASN A 48 -2.88 -9.67 -1.44
N GLU A 49 -3.52 -10.81 -1.23
CA GLU A 49 -4.24 -11.57 -2.24
C GLU A 49 -5.47 -10.77 -2.73
N GLU A 50 -6.26 -10.22 -1.81
CA GLU A 50 -7.41 -9.36 -2.12
C GLU A 50 -7.00 -8.10 -2.87
N LEU A 51 -5.96 -7.42 -2.39
CA LEU A 51 -5.45 -6.19 -3.01
C LEU A 51 -4.96 -6.46 -4.44
N THR A 52 -4.24 -7.57 -4.64
CA THR A 52 -3.71 -7.96 -5.95
C THR A 52 -4.82 -8.32 -6.93
N ALA A 53 -5.79 -9.12 -6.49
CA ALA A 53 -6.91 -9.54 -7.32
C ALA A 53 -7.79 -8.35 -7.76
N ALA A 54 -8.00 -7.37 -6.86
CA ALA A 54 -8.85 -6.22 -7.13
C ALA A 54 -8.17 -5.10 -7.93
N ARG A 55 -6.85 -4.88 -7.74
CA ARG A 55 -6.20 -3.63 -8.19
C ARG A 55 -4.90 -3.80 -8.98
N ASN A 56 -4.27 -4.97 -9.01
CA ASN A 56 -3.01 -5.19 -9.73
C ASN A 56 -3.19 -5.84 -11.12
N GLY A 57 -4.35 -5.67 -11.75
CA GLY A 57 -4.75 -6.37 -12.98
C GLY A 57 -4.15 -5.84 -14.30
N LEU A 58 -2.94 -5.27 -14.29
CA LEU A 58 -2.30 -4.76 -15.51
C LEU A 58 -2.19 -5.86 -16.56
N ARG A 59 -2.81 -5.62 -17.72
CA ARG A 59 -2.67 -6.47 -18.91
C ARG A 59 -1.67 -5.82 -19.83
N VAL A 60 -0.45 -6.36 -19.84
CA VAL A 60 0.55 -6.00 -20.84
C VAL A 60 0.21 -6.78 -22.12
N PRO A 61 0.06 -6.10 -23.27
CA PRO A 61 -0.11 -6.78 -24.55
C PRO A 61 1.13 -7.63 -24.87
N GLU A 62 0.90 -8.78 -25.51
CA GLU A 62 1.93 -9.79 -25.80
C GLU A 62 3.03 -9.27 -26.75
N VAL A 63 2.71 -8.28 -27.58
CA VAL A 63 3.63 -7.66 -28.53
C VAL A 63 3.59 -6.14 -28.36
N CYS A 64 4.72 -5.56 -27.95
CA CYS A 64 5.03 -4.15 -28.18
C CYS A 64 6.12 -4.07 -29.25
N GLU A 65 5.89 -3.34 -30.33
CA GLU A 65 6.97 -3.00 -31.25
C GLU A 65 7.92 -1.99 -30.59
N ALA A 66 9.20 -2.37 -30.50
CA ALA A 66 10.22 -1.49 -29.96
C ALA A 66 10.72 -0.52 -31.05
N THR A 67 10.67 0.77 -30.77
CA THR A 67 11.33 1.79 -31.60
C THR A 67 12.74 2.07 -31.08
N PRO A 68 13.69 2.44 -31.95
CA PRO A 68 15.03 2.80 -31.51
C PRO A 68 14.99 3.99 -30.54
N PHE A 69 15.74 3.90 -29.44
CA PHE A 69 15.79 4.95 -28.42
C PHE A 69 16.47 6.21 -28.95
N ARG A 70 15.69 7.28 -29.15
CA ARG A 70 16.14 8.53 -29.78
C ARG A 70 17.23 9.29 -28.99
N TYR A 71 17.26 9.17 -27.67
CA TYR A 71 18.08 10.02 -26.79
C TYR A 71 19.33 9.31 -26.23
N GLY A 72 19.79 8.24 -26.89
CA GLY A 72 20.93 7.44 -26.43
C GLY A 72 22.26 8.19 -26.33
N ASN A 73 22.38 9.32 -27.04
CA ASN A 73 23.57 10.18 -27.05
C ASN A 73 23.44 11.44 -26.17
N ALA A 74 22.38 11.57 -25.37
CA ALA A 74 22.21 12.73 -24.50
C ALA A 74 23.32 12.81 -23.44
N THR A 75 24.10 13.89 -23.46
CA THR A 75 25.31 14.03 -22.62
C THR A 75 25.09 14.95 -21.41
N ALA A 76 24.14 15.88 -21.48
CA ALA A 76 23.84 16.84 -20.42
C ALA A 76 22.53 16.47 -19.72
N LEU A 77 22.60 15.53 -18.77
CA LEU A 77 21.46 15.10 -17.96
C LEU A 77 21.56 15.68 -16.54
N PRO A 78 20.45 16.12 -15.96
CA PRO A 78 20.44 16.56 -14.57
C PRO A 78 20.66 15.38 -13.61
N SER A 79 21.23 15.65 -12.44
CA SER A 79 21.46 14.63 -11.41
C SER A 79 20.17 14.12 -10.77
N THR A 80 19.10 14.92 -10.78
CA THR A 80 17.77 14.56 -10.30
C THR A 80 16.70 15.25 -11.15
N MET A 81 15.56 14.59 -11.35
CA MET A 81 14.45 15.11 -12.15
C MET A 81 13.11 14.70 -11.55
N ASP A 82 12.20 15.65 -11.38
CA ASP A 82 10.82 15.42 -10.92
C ASP A 82 9.84 16.11 -11.89
N TRP A 83 9.27 15.32 -12.80
CA TRP A 83 8.34 15.80 -13.83
C TRP A 83 7.11 16.52 -13.27
N ARG A 84 6.73 16.23 -12.02
CA ARG A 84 5.60 16.92 -11.37
C ARG A 84 5.90 18.40 -11.15
N LYS A 85 7.17 18.77 -10.95
CA LYS A 85 7.60 20.18 -10.81
C LYS A 85 7.64 20.90 -12.15
N GLU A 86 7.83 20.16 -13.23
CA GLU A 86 7.86 20.67 -14.60
C GLU A 86 6.45 20.80 -15.22
N GLY A 87 5.39 20.52 -14.46
CA GLY A 87 4.01 20.53 -14.96
C GLY A 87 3.68 19.37 -15.90
N ALA A 88 4.58 18.40 -16.03
CA ALA A 88 4.41 17.20 -16.83
C ALA A 88 3.82 16.07 -15.97
N GLY A 89 2.49 16.05 -15.88
CA GLY A 89 1.75 14.98 -15.21
C GLY A 89 0.33 15.40 -14.86
N THR A 90 -0.60 14.46 -14.93
CA THR A 90 -1.95 14.66 -14.38
C THR A 90 -1.96 14.34 -12.88
N PRO A 91 -2.94 14.85 -12.10
CA PRO A 91 -3.13 14.41 -10.72
C PRO A 91 -3.24 12.88 -10.60
N VAL A 92 -2.83 12.35 -9.45
CA VAL A 92 -2.98 10.91 -9.14
C VAL A 92 -4.46 10.54 -9.17
N LYS A 93 -4.80 9.48 -9.92
CA LYS A 93 -6.16 8.99 -10.09
C LYS A 93 -6.41 7.77 -9.21
N ASP A 94 -7.66 7.56 -8.78
CA ASP A 94 -8.11 6.32 -8.16
C ASP A 94 -8.71 5.40 -9.22
N GLN A 95 -8.16 4.19 -9.33
CA GLN A 95 -8.61 3.15 -10.24
C GLN A 95 -9.83 2.37 -9.72
N GLY A 96 -10.22 2.56 -8.46
CA GLY A 96 -11.30 1.80 -7.83
C GLY A 96 -11.01 0.31 -7.75
N GLN A 97 -12.05 -0.52 -7.73
CA GLN A 97 -11.95 -1.99 -7.72
C GLN A 97 -11.79 -2.59 -9.13
N CYS A 98 -11.66 -1.73 -10.14
CA CYS A 98 -11.46 -2.14 -11.51
C CYS A 98 -9.97 -2.42 -11.73
N GLY A 99 -9.60 -3.71 -11.86
CA GLY A 99 -8.23 -4.15 -12.17
C GLY A 99 -7.73 -3.74 -13.56
N ASN A 100 -8.54 -3.06 -14.35
CA ASN A 100 -8.22 -2.50 -15.65
C ASN A 100 -7.41 -1.21 -15.48
N SER A 101 -6.13 -1.35 -15.16
CA SER A 101 -5.13 -0.35 -15.51
C SER A 101 -5.03 -0.31 -17.03
N ARG A 102 -5.88 0.50 -17.66
CA ARG A 102 -5.76 0.88 -19.08
C ARG A 102 -4.65 1.90 -19.19
N PHE A 103 -3.42 1.43 -19.01
CA PHE A 103 -2.25 2.13 -19.48
C PHE A 103 -2.04 1.60 -20.90
N ASP A 104 -2.11 2.47 -21.90
CA ASP A 104 -1.75 2.09 -23.27
C ASP A 104 -0.22 1.90 -23.30
N THR A 105 0.27 0.78 -22.75
CA THR A 105 1.71 0.50 -22.59
C THR A 105 2.43 0.34 -23.93
N CYS A 106 1.69 0.11 -25.03
CA CYS A 106 2.21 0.19 -26.39
C CYS A 106 1.46 1.24 -27.23
N SER A 107 1.36 2.50 -26.79
CA SER A 107 1.02 3.59 -27.73
C SER A 107 2.30 4.18 -28.31
N GLY A 108 2.84 3.50 -29.33
CA GLY A 108 3.70 4.14 -30.31
C GLY A 108 2.82 4.91 -31.30
N ARG A 109 2.72 6.22 -31.14
CA ARG A 109 2.30 7.13 -32.22
C ARG A 109 3.11 8.41 -32.15
#